data_AF-A0A2A4TAD6-F1
#
_entry.id   AF-A0A2A4TAD6-F1
#
_cell.length_a   1.000
_cell.length_b   1.000
_cell.length_c   1.000
_cell.angle_alpha   90.00
_cell.angle_beta   90.00
_cell.angle_gamma   90.00
#
_symmetry.space_group_name_H-M   'P 1'
#
loop_
_entity.id
_entity.type
_entity.pdbx_description
1 polymer ?
#
loop_
_entity_poly.entity_id
_entity_poly.type
_entity_poly.pdbx_seq_one_letter_code
_entity_poly.pdbx_strand_id
1 'polypeptide(L)'
;MKFLGYIALMLCIPFTVSAEVLITEIMYAPDGADSKHEWIEVCSDSTQDIIGWKFYENDTNHGLSLISGTSSLGNGECAIIADNSDTFLTDYPSFSGNLIDSAFSLSNTGETISLKDDSSTIVDSVTYSEVDGAKDDGNSLHRSGSTLTSKTPTPGSNESVSSGSSTSFVSTTLYSYESVQIEPPQDIYLRTEEDIITNIGSYTQFSVESYDATGSVFDGGSIYWSFGDGASAYGREVKHKFLYEGEYNATVKIQKGTLSDLKNIQVKVVPMRIVFSVDEDKKWISIKNKSEYSLDVSEWRIMSSGQYFKIPENTIISYGA
;
A
#
# COMPACT_ATOMS: atom_id res chain seq x y z
N MET A 1 -56.90 15.21 -31.54
CA MET A 1 -56.00 14.06 -31.34
C MET A 1 -54.73 14.27 -32.16
N LYS A 2 -53.60 14.59 -31.52
CA LYS A 2 -52.27 14.48 -32.10
C LYS A 2 -51.39 13.83 -31.05
N PHE A 3 -51.10 12.54 -31.22
CA PHE A 3 -50.12 11.83 -30.40
C PHE A 3 -48.73 12.27 -30.85
N LEU A 4 -47.97 12.90 -29.95
CA LEU A 4 -46.57 13.21 -30.17
C LEU A 4 -45.77 11.98 -29.74
N GLY A 5 -45.34 11.18 -30.71
CA GLY A 5 -44.49 10.02 -30.47
C GLY A 5 -43.06 10.45 -30.22
N TYR A 6 -42.52 10.13 -29.05
CA TYR A 6 -41.09 10.26 -28.77
C TYR A 6 -40.37 9.02 -29.29
N ILE A 7 -39.50 9.21 -30.28
CA ILE A 7 -38.51 8.21 -30.69
C ILE A 7 -37.36 8.30 -29.69
N ALA A 8 -37.20 7.26 -28.87
CA ALA A 8 -36.01 7.06 -28.07
C ALA A 8 -34.88 6.59 -29.00
N LEU A 9 -33.93 7.49 -29.30
CA LEU A 9 -32.70 7.15 -30.00
C LEU A 9 -31.78 6.42 -29.01
N MET A 10 -31.74 5.10 -29.09
CA MET A 10 -30.84 4.27 -28.29
C MET A 10 -29.42 4.44 -28.84
N LEU A 11 -28.59 5.21 -28.12
CA LEU A 11 -27.18 5.38 -28.42
C LEU A 11 -26.44 4.12 -27.96
N CYS A 12 -26.12 3.21 -28.87
CA CYS A 12 -25.18 2.13 -28.59
C CYS A 12 -23.78 2.75 -28.50
N ILE A 13 -23.30 2.99 -27.28
CA ILE A 13 -21.91 3.33 -27.04
C ILE A 13 -21.12 2.03 -27.32
N PRO A 14 -20.21 1.99 -28.31
CA PRO A 14 -19.34 0.84 -28.48
C PRO A 14 -18.47 0.73 -27.23
N PHE A 15 -18.67 -0.34 -26.45
CA PHE A 15 -17.69 -0.75 -25.46
C PHE A 15 -16.49 -1.29 -26.23
N THR A 16 -15.46 -0.47 -26.38
CA THR A 16 -14.14 -0.95 -26.78
C THR A 16 -13.60 -1.76 -25.61
N VAL A 17 -13.56 -3.08 -25.77
CA VAL A 17 -12.69 -3.92 -24.94
C VAL A 17 -11.28 -3.54 -25.37
N SER A 18 -10.55 -2.85 -24.49
CA SER A 18 -9.13 -2.58 -24.74
C SER A 18 -8.40 -3.90 -24.69
N ALA A 19 -7.54 -4.15 -25.67
CA ALA A 19 -6.47 -5.13 -25.55
C ALA A 19 -5.69 -4.83 -24.27
N GLU A 20 -5.53 -5.82 -23.39
CA GLU A 20 -4.85 -5.68 -22.11
C GLU A 20 -3.66 -6.65 -22.08
N VAL A 21 -2.45 -6.08 -22.14
CA VAL A 21 -1.23 -6.81 -21.78
C VAL A 21 -0.98 -6.50 -20.32
N LEU A 22 -1.00 -7.54 -19.48
CA LEU A 22 -0.91 -7.44 -18.04
C LEU A 22 0.40 -8.03 -17.53
N ILE A 23 1.00 -7.39 -16.54
CA ILE A 23 2.05 -7.96 -15.70
C ILE A 23 1.39 -8.99 -14.77
N THR A 24 1.74 -10.27 -14.93
CA THR A 24 1.10 -11.41 -14.23
C THR A 24 1.98 -12.04 -13.17
N GLU A 25 3.30 -11.97 -13.31
CA GLU A 25 4.26 -12.55 -12.36
C GLU A 25 5.47 -11.63 -12.19
N ILE A 26 6.01 -11.53 -10.97
CA ILE A 26 7.14 -10.65 -10.64
C ILE A 26 8.15 -11.42 -9.78
N MET A 27 9.35 -11.63 -10.31
CA MET A 27 10.52 -12.12 -9.57
C MET A 27 11.41 -10.93 -9.21
N TYR A 28 11.15 -10.31 -8.07
CA TYR A 28 11.81 -9.05 -7.66
C TYR A 28 12.93 -9.22 -6.64
N ALA A 29 13.05 -10.40 -6.02
CA ALA A 29 14.06 -10.68 -5.00
C ALA A 29 14.32 -12.19 -4.92
N PRO A 30 14.93 -12.79 -5.95
CA PRO A 30 15.26 -14.22 -5.97
C PRO A 30 16.17 -14.63 -4.79
N ASP A 31 16.05 -15.88 -4.33
CA ASP A 31 16.93 -16.42 -3.29
C ASP A 31 18.39 -16.44 -3.76
N GLY A 32 19.28 -15.81 -2.99
CA GLY A 32 20.72 -15.79 -3.24
C GLY A 32 21.20 -14.55 -3.98
N ALA A 33 21.80 -14.73 -5.16
CA ALA A 33 22.35 -13.62 -5.93
C ALA A 33 21.22 -12.90 -6.66
N ASP A 34 21.07 -11.62 -6.37
CA ASP A 34 19.97 -10.83 -6.89
C ASP A 34 20.27 -10.24 -8.29
N SER A 35 21.51 -9.75 -8.47
CA SER A 35 21.93 -9.13 -9.73
C SER A 35 21.72 -10.06 -10.91
N LYS A 36 20.87 -9.64 -11.87
CA LYS A 36 20.57 -10.31 -13.14
C LYS A 36 19.61 -11.50 -13.07
N HIS A 37 19.08 -11.82 -11.90
CA HIS A 37 18.16 -12.96 -11.72
C HIS A 37 16.68 -12.52 -11.72
N GLU A 38 16.43 -11.21 -11.88
CA GLU A 38 15.11 -10.60 -11.83
C GLU A 38 14.38 -10.69 -13.18
N TRP A 39 13.07 -10.87 -13.13
CA TRP A 39 12.22 -10.93 -14.32
C TRP A 39 10.75 -10.65 -13.99
N ILE A 40 9.99 -10.27 -15.02
CA ILE A 40 8.53 -10.20 -14.97
C ILE A 40 7.92 -11.05 -16.07
N GLU A 41 6.72 -11.57 -15.83
CA GLU A 41 5.89 -12.16 -16.85
C GLU A 41 4.79 -11.19 -17.26
N VAL A 42 4.54 -11.12 -18.56
CA VAL A 42 3.43 -10.36 -19.14
C VAL A 42 2.59 -11.27 -20.02
N CYS A 43 1.26 -11.19 -19.89
CA CYS A 43 0.32 -11.97 -20.69
C CYS A 43 -0.66 -11.06 -21.42
N SER A 44 -0.99 -11.41 -22.66
CA SER A 44 -1.91 -10.64 -23.51
C SER A 44 -3.26 -11.35 -23.65
N ASP A 45 -4.37 -10.62 -23.62
CA ASP A 45 -5.72 -11.12 -23.90
C ASP A 45 -6.11 -11.03 -25.39
N SER A 46 -5.20 -10.52 -26.21
CA SER A 46 -5.42 -10.21 -27.62
C SER A 46 -4.10 -10.20 -28.38
N THR A 47 -4.16 -10.09 -29.71
CA THR A 47 -2.93 -10.06 -30.51
C THR A 47 -2.24 -8.70 -30.41
N GLN A 48 -1.06 -8.65 -29.79
CA GLN A 48 -0.30 -7.42 -29.57
C GLN A 48 1.21 -7.63 -29.73
N ASP A 49 1.87 -6.77 -30.51
CA ASP A 49 3.33 -6.69 -30.54
C ASP A 49 3.84 -5.76 -29.43
N ILE A 50 4.76 -6.24 -28.61
CA ILE A 50 5.29 -5.53 -27.44
C ILE A 50 6.76 -5.12 -27.58
N ILE A 51 7.44 -5.41 -28.69
CA ILE A 51 8.89 -5.09 -28.81
C ILE A 51 9.15 -3.58 -28.96
N GLY A 52 8.16 -2.83 -29.44
CA GLY A 52 8.21 -1.37 -29.46
C GLY A 52 7.95 -0.70 -28.10
N TRP A 53 7.47 -1.46 -27.12
CA TRP A 53 7.05 -0.96 -25.81
C TRP A 53 8.25 -0.71 -24.89
N LYS A 54 7.96 -0.17 -23.71
CA LYS A 54 8.92 0.06 -22.64
C LYS A 54 8.47 -0.62 -21.36
N PHE A 55 9.40 -1.32 -20.72
CA PHE A 55 9.30 -1.57 -19.29
C PHE A 55 9.71 -0.28 -18.56
N TYR A 56 8.96 0.12 -17.54
CA TYR A 56 9.17 1.37 -16.82
C TYR A 56 9.22 1.11 -15.32
N GLU A 57 10.37 1.38 -14.73
CA GLU A 57 10.65 1.33 -13.29
C GLU A 57 11.52 2.53 -12.91
N ASN A 58 11.47 2.99 -11.65
CA ASN A 58 12.32 4.06 -11.12
C ASN A 58 12.54 5.27 -12.08
N ASP A 59 11.46 5.76 -12.68
CA ASP A 59 11.46 6.86 -13.66
C ASP A 59 12.32 6.65 -14.92
N THR A 60 12.64 5.41 -15.26
CA THR A 60 13.50 5.00 -16.38
C THR A 60 12.72 4.15 -17.37
N ASN A 61 12.90 4.39 -18.68
CA ASN A 61 12.30 3.56 -19.74
C ASN A 61 13.34 2.56 -20.25
N HIS A 62 13.05 1.27 -20.09
CA HIS A 62 13.89 0.16 -20.52
C HIS A 62 13.38 -0.39 -21.84
N GLY A 63 14.32 -0.70 -22.75
CA GLY A 63 13.99 -1.25 -24.06
C GLY A 63 13.81 -2.76 -24.01
N LEU A 64 12.89 -3.28 -24.82
CA LEU A 64 12.58 -4.70 -24.91
C LEU A 64 13.26 -5.32 -26.14
N SER A 65 14.12 -6.31 -25.94
CA SER A 65 14.85 -7.00 -27.02
C SER A 65 14.46 -8.47 -27.08
N LEU A 66 13.85 -8.90 -28.18
CA LEU A 66 13.44 -10.31 -28.36
C LEU A 66 14.66 -11.24 -28.44
N ILE A 67 14.67 -12.28 -27.60
CA ILE A 67 15.71 -13.32 -27.55
C ILE A 67 15.23 -14.62 -28.19
N SER A 68 14.02 -15.07 -27.83
CA SER A 68 13.40 -16.27 -28.39
C SER A 68 11.89 -16.14 -28.47
N GLY A 69 11.25 -16.95 -29.33
CA GLY A 69 9.81 -16.93 -29.55
C GLY A 69 9.39 -15.90 -30.61
N THR A 70 8.30 -15.17 -30.35
CA THR A 70 7.71 -14.19 -31.27
C THR A 70 7.50 -12.84 -30.58
N SER A 71 7.51 -11.75 -31.37
CA SER A 71 7.25 -10.41 -30.86
C SER A 71 5.76 -10.12 -30.59
N SER A 72 4.88 -10.89 -31.23
CA SER A 72 3.43 -10.68 -31.20
C SER A 72 2.77 -11.72 -30.31
N LEU A 73 2.39 -11.34 -29.11
CA LEU A 73 1.64 -12.19 -28.18
C LEU A 73 0.21 -12.33 -28.70
N GLY A 74 -0.25 -13.57 -28.88
CA GLY A 74 -1.65 -13.89 -29.12
C GLY A 74 -2.50 -13.85 -27.84
N ASN A 75 -3.81 -14.10 -27.99
CA ASN A 75 -4.72 -14.20 -26.85
C ASN A 75 -4.34 -15.38 -25.94
N GLY A 76 -4.03 -15.08 -24.68
CA GLY A 76 -3.60 -16.01 -23.65
C GLY A 76 -2.11 -16.36 -23.71
N GLU A 77 -1.34 -15.74 -24.60
CA GLU A 77 0.11 -15.94 -24.69
C GLU A 77 0.85 -14.98 -23.77
N CYS A 78 1.96 -15.47 -23.20
CA CYS A 78 2.79 -14.73 -22.27
C CYS A 78 4.23 -14.59 -22.78
N ALA A 79 4.95 -13.61 -22.25
CA ALA A 79 6.38 -13.43 -22.42
C ALA A 79 7.05 -13.15 -21.08
N ILE A 80 8.29 -13.62 -20.97
CA ILE A 80 9.18 -13.22 -19.88
C ILE A 80 10.01 -12.03 -20.35
N ILE A 81 10.05 -10.98 -19.53
CA ILE A 81 10.96 -9.85 -19.65
C ILE A 81 11.96 -9.98 -18.50
N ALA A 82 13.21 -10.36 -18.81
CA ALA A 82 14.26 -10.61 -17.82
C ALA A 82 15.31 -9.50 -17.82
N ASP A 83 15.90 -9.19 -16.65
CA ASP A 83 17.07 -8.28 -16.57
C ASP A 83 18.22 -8.80 -17.42
N ASN A 84 18.41 -10.13 -17.38
CA ASN A 84 19.38 -10.81 -18.21
C ASN A 84 18.85 -12.16 -18.70
N SER A 85 18.72 -12.30 -20.02
CA SER A 85 18.19 -13.53 -20.62
C SER A 85 19.10 -14.75 -20.43
N ASP A 86 20.43 -14.58 -20.40
CA ASP A 86 21.37 -15.69 -20.22
C ASP A 86 21.32 -16.24 -18.79
N THR A 87 21.26 -15.33 -17.80
CA THR A 87 21.04 -15.70 -16.39
C THR A 87 19.70 -16.38 -16.21
N PHE A 88 18.62 -15.80 -16.76
CA PHE A 88 17.29 -16.41 -16.71
C PHE A 88 17.26 -17.83 -17.28
N LEU A 89 17.91 -18.09 -18.42
CA LEU A 89 18.00 -19.43 -19.01
C LEU A 89 18.92 -20.39 -18.22
N THR A 90 19.81 -19.85 -17.38
CA THR A 90 20.59 -20.66 -16.42
C THR A 90 19.70 -21.15 -15.28
N ASP A 91 18.81 -20.28 -14.78
CA ASP A 91 17.88 -20.60 -13.69
C ASP A 91 16.70 -21.46 -14.17
N TYR A 92 16.21 -21.20 -15.38
CA TYR A 92 15.07 -21.88 -16.01
C TYR A 92 15.46 -22.57 -17.34
N PRO A 93 16.35 -23.59 -17.32
CA PRO A 93 16.91 -24.20 -18.53
C PRO A 93 15.89 -24.97 -19.39
N SER A 94 14.69 -25.23 -18.86
CA SER A 94 13.59 -25.86 -19.59
C SER A 94 12.63 -24.86 -20.25
N PHE A 95 12.81 -23.56 -20.02
CA PHE A 95 11.96 -22.54 -20.61
C PHE A 95 12.08 -22.53 -22.13
N SER A 96 10.94 -22.47 -22.83
CA SER A 96 10.88 -22.52 -24.30
C SER A 96 9.86 -21.54 -24.91
N GLY A 97 9.48 -20.50 -24.15
CA GLY A 97 8.50 -19.50 -24.56
C GLY A 97 9.10 -18.24 -25.20
N ASN A 98 8.30 -17.19 -25.21
CA ASN A 98 8.73 -15.84 -25.61
C ASN A 98 9.64 -15.27 -24.52
N LEU A 99 10.91 -15.02 -24.83
CA LEU A 99 11.89 -14.43 -23.92
C LEU A 99 12.37 -13.10 -24.47
N ILE A 100 12.36 -12.09 -23.63
CA ILE A 100 12.75 -10.72 -23.90
C ILE A 100 13.81 -10.32 -22.89
N ASP A 101 14.91 -9.75 -23.37
CA ASP A 101 15.96 -9.15 -22.55
C ASP A 101 15.71 -7.65 -22.42
N SER A 102 15.90 -7.12 -21.22
CA SER A 102 15.77 -5.71 -20.89
C SER A 102 16.63 -5.42 -19.69
N ALA A 103 17.50 -4.40 -19.71
CA ALA A 103 18.36 -4.12 -18.55
C ALA A 103 17.63 -3.27 -17.51
N PHE A 104 17.28 -3.83 -16.35
CA PHE A 104 16.58 -3.15 -15.23
C PHE A 104 17.02 -3.72 -13.88
N SER A 105 16.62 -3.12 -12.77
CA SER A 105 16.78 -3.76 -11.46
C SER A 105 15.57 -3.47 -10.60
N LEU A 106 14.94 -4.51 -10.09
CA LEU A 106 13.76 -4.38 -9.27
C LEU A 106 14.17 -4.07 -7.82
N SER A 107 13.32 -3.35 -7.13
CA SER A 107 13.51 -3.01 -5.73
C SER A 107 13.07 -4.19 -4.86
N ASN A 108 14.00 -4.75 -4.08
CA ASN A 108 13.70 -5.77 -3.06
C ASN A 108 12.83 -5.26 -1.91
N THR A 109 12.52 -3.95 -1.90
CA THR A 109 11.67 -3.31 -0.90
C THR A 109 10.28 -2.95 -1.43
N GLY A 110 10.03 -3.23 -2.71
CA GLY A 110 8.84 -2.79 -3.42
C GLY A 110 9.05 -1.55 -4.25
N GLU A 111 8.26 -1.45 -5.31
CA GLU A 111 8.15 -0.28 -6.18
C GLU A 111 6.89 -0.38 -7.05
N THR A 112 6.69 0.62 -7.90
CA THR A 112 5.68 0.56 -8.96
C THR A 112 6.35 0.37 -10.29
N ILE A 113 5.98 -0.71 -10.97
CA ILE A 113 6.45 -1.03 -12.31
C ILE A 113 5.30 -0.89 -13.31
N SER A 114 5.61 -0.53 -14.55
CA SER A 114 4.62 -0.32 -15.59
C SER A 114 5.09 -0.80 -16.96
N LEU A 115 4.14 -1.15 -17.80
CA LEU A 115 4.33 -1.30 -19.24
C LEU A 115 3.81 -0.06 -19.95
N LYS A 116 4.62 0.51 -20.83
CA LYS A 116 4.23 1.63 -21.69
C LYS A 116 4.24 1.21 -23.15
N ASP A 117 3.17 1.54 -23.87
CA ASP A 117 3.10 1.29 -25.31
C ASP A 117 4.06 2.19 -26.11
N ASP A 118 4.07 2.00 -27.42
CA ASP A 118 4.87 2.80 -28.36
C ASP A 118 4.50 4.30 -28.38
N SER A 119 3.30 4.65 -27.90
CA SER A 119 2.83 6.02 -27.68
C SER A 119 3.24 6.60 -26.32
N SER A 120 3.98 5.85 -25.51
CA SER A 120 4.35 6.16 -24.12
C SER A 120 3.18 6.22 -23.13
N THR A 121 2.04 5.62 -23.49
CA THR A 121 0.88 5.47 -22.60
C THR A 121 1.09 4.26 -21.70
N ILE A 122 0.81 4.39 -20.39
CA ILE A 122 0.84 3.25 -19.47
C ILE A 122 -0.34 2.33 -19.83
N VAL A 123 -0.02 1.09 -20.20
CA VAL A 123 -1.00 0.05 -20.54
C VAL A 123 -1.37 -0.75 -19.29
N ASP A 124 -0.37 -1.06 -18.46
CA ASP A 124 -0.57 -1.73 -17.19
C ASP A 124 0.46 -1.26 -16.17
N SER A 125 0.06 -1.29 -14.91
CA SER A 125 0.89 -0.90 -13.78
C SER A 125 0.55 -1.76 -12.57
N VAL A 126 1.59 -2.17 -11.86
CA VAL A 126 1.46 -2.90 -10.61
C VAL A 126 2.46 -2.35 -9.60
N THR A 127 1.99 -2.19 -8.37
CA THR A 127 2.82 -1.86 -7.22
C THR A 127 2.95 -3.12 -6.39
N TYR A 128 4.18 -3.51 -6.10
CA TYR A 128 4.46 -4.61 -5.18
C TYR A 128 5.30 -4.10 -4.01
N SER A 129 5.32 -4.88 -2.94
CA SER A 129 6.08 -4.58 -1.73
C SER A 129 6.42 -5.86 -0.99
N GLU A 130 7.29 -5.75 0.01
CA GLU A 130 7.69 -6.91 0.83
C GLU A 130 6.51 -7.60 1.52
N VAL A 131 5.42 -6.88 1.81
CA VAL A 131 4.23 -7.47 2.46
C VAL A 131 3.50 -8.46 1.55
N ASP A 132 3.75 -8.39 0.23
CA ASP A 132 3.21 -9.32 -0.75
C ASP A 132 3.97 -10.68 -0.74
N GLY A 133 5.12 -10.74 -0.05
CA GLY A 133 5.98 -11.92 0.11
C GLY A 133 7.03 -12.06 -0.99
N ALA A 134 7.54 -13.27 -1.21
CA ALA A 134 8.49 -13.63 -2.28
C ALA A 134 9.89 -12.98 -2.20
N LYS A 135 10.24 -12.39 -1.05
CA LYS A 135 11.56 -11.81 -0.83
C LYS A 135 12.54 -12.87 -0.35
N ASP A 136 13.63 -13.05 -1.09
CA ASP A 136 14.78 -13.88 -0.72
C ASP A 136 14.38 -15.33 -0.31
N ASP A 137 13.24 -15.83 -0.82
CA ASP A 137 12.68 -17.13 -0.46
C ASP A 137 12.50 -18.07 -1.68
N GLY A 138 12.91 -17.59 -2.87
CA GLY A 138 12.85 -18.31 -4.14
C GLY A 138 11.46 -18.36 -4.78
N ASN A 139 10.46 -17.72 -4.18
CA ASN A 139 9.14 -17.54 -4.77
C ASN A 139 9.08 -16.28 -5.65
N SER A 140 8.03 -16.15 -6.44
CA SER A 140 7.66 -14.94 -7.18
C SER A 140 6.30 -14.44 -6.72
N LEU A 141 5.95 -13.21 -7.08
CA LEU A 141 4.62 -12.64 -6.84
C LEU A 141 3.72 -12.90 -8.05
N HIS A 142 2.63 -13.62 -7.84
CA HIS A 142 1.61 -13.85 -8.86
C HIS A 142 0.46 -12.86 -8.66
N ARG A 143 0.12 -12.14 -9.73
CA ARG A 143 -0.95 -11.14 -9.73
C ARG A 143 -2.27 -11.75 -10.19
N SER A 144 -3.33 -11.49 -9.42
CA SER A 144 -4.71 -11.74 -9.82
C SER A 144 -5.56 -10.50 -9.52
N GLY A 145 -5.94 -9.76 -10.56
CA GLY A 145 -6.56 -8.45 -10.41
C GLY A 145 -5.62 -7.46 -9.70
N SER A 146 -6.03 -6.97 -8.53
CA SER A 146 -5.24 -6.05 -7.69
C SER A 146 -4.45 -6.76 -6.58
N THR A 147 -4.50 -8.08 -6.49
CA THR A 147 -3.89 -8.85 -5.40
C THR A 147 -2.62 -9.52 -5.89
N LEU A 148 -1.55 -9.42 -5.10
CA LEU A 148 -0.31 -10.17 -5.28
C LEU A 148 -0.24 -11.30 -4.25
N THR A 149 0.26 -12.45 -4.68
CA THR A 149 0.45 -13.62 -3.81
C THR A 149 1.79 -14.27 -4.10
N SER A 150 2.61 -14.43 -3.07
CA SER A 150 3.85 -15.20 -3.14
C SER A 150 3.58 -16.69 -3.36
N LYS A 151 4.14 -17.26 -4.43
CA LYS A 151 4.09 -18.69 -4.78
C LYS A 151 5.34 -19.12 -5.56
N THR A 152 5.51 -20.42 -5.75
CA THR A 152 6.61 -20.96 -6.56
C THR A 152 6.56 -20.42 -7.99
N PRO A 153 7.68 -19.99 -8.58
CA PRO A 153 7.66 -19.31 -9.87
C PRO A 153 7.20 -20.20 -11.02
N THR A 154 6.44 -19.62 -11.95
CA THR A 154 5.84 -20.35 -13.07
C THR A 154 6.08 -19.69 -14.44
N PRO A 155 7.34 -19.37 -14.80
CA PRO A 155 7.58 -18.63 -16.03
C PRO A 155 7.10 -19.39 -17.28
N GLY A 156 6.21 -18.73 -18.02
CA GLY A 156 5.61 -19.23 -19.25
C GLY A 156 4.45 -20.19 -19.05
N SER A 157 3.98 -20.46 -17.82
CA SER A 157 2.75 -21.23 -17.60
C SER A 157 1.58 -20.29 -17.27
N ASN A 158 0.52 -20.40 -18.07
CA ASN A 158 -0.69 -19.60 -17.88
C ASN A 158 -1.53 -20.24 -16.75
N GLU A 159 -1.17 -19.97 -15.49
CA GLU A 159 -1.84 -20.52 -14.31
C GLU A 159 -3.18 -19.83 -14.02
N SER A 160 -4.19 -20.18 -14.81
CA SER A 160 -5.58 -20.08 -14.39
C SER A 160 -5.88 -21.11 -13.29
N VAL A 161 -5.67 -20.74 -12.02
CA VAL A 161 -6.12 -21.42 -10.78
C VAL A 161 -6.20 -22.96 -10.84
N SER A 162 -5.21 -23.66 -10.27
CA SER A 162 -5.42 -25.04 -9.78
C SER A 162 -4.40 -25.45 -8.69
N SER A 163 -4.95 -25.70 -7.50
CA SER A 163 -4.44 -26.45 -6.34
C SER A 163 -3.28 -27.45 -6.54
N GLY A 164 -2.15 -27.13 -5.89
CA GLY A 164 -1.45 -27.97 -4.90
C GLY A 164 -0.69 -29.22 -5.35
N SER A 165 0.65 -29.20 -5.22
CA SER A 165 1.41 -30.29 -4.58
C SER A 165 2.87 -29.89 -4.35
N SER A 166 3.32 -30.04 -3.11
CA SER A 166 4.71 -29.87 -2.66
C SER A 166 5.58 -31.08 -3.01
N THR A 167 6.78 -30.88 -3.55
CA THR A 167 7.87 -31.85 -3.41
C THR A 167 9.22 -31.15 -3.17
N SER A 168 9.83 -31.51 -2.05
CA SER A 168 11.14 -31.08 -1.57
C SER A 168 12.30 -31.62 -2.39
N PHE A 169 13.40 -30.86 -2.49
CA PHE A 169 14.74 -31.42 -2.68
C PHE A 169 15.76 -30.71 -1.79
N VAL A 170 16.64 -31.52 -1.19
CA VAL A 170 17.78 -31.12 -0.36
C VAL A 170 19.03 -31.15 -1.24
N SER A 171 19.90 -30.15 -1.16
CA SER A 171 21.32 -30.37 -1.37
C SER A 171 22.19 -29.34 -0.65
N THR A 172 23.14 -29.86 0.12
CA THR A 172 24.14 -29.15 0.88
C THR A 172 25.41 -28.95 0.05
N THR A 173 26.01 -27.76 0.11
CA THR A 173 27.46 -27.60 -0.10
C THR A 173 28.05 -26.61 0.91
N LEU A 174 29.11 -27.05 1.57
CA LEU A 174 29.88 -26.34 2.60
C LEU A 174 30.95 -25.46 1.96
N TYR A 175 30.97 -24.17 2.30
CA TYR A 175 32.15 -23.32 2.21
C TYR A 175 32.41 -22.64 3.56
N SER A 176 33.67 -22.72 3.99
CA SER A 176 34.21 -22.07 5.18
C SER A 176 34.45 -20.59 4.86
N TYR A 177 33.64 -19.71 5.44
CA TYR A 177 33.83 -18.26 5.41
C TYR A 177 34.44 -17.75 6.71
N GLU A 178 35.31 -16.76 6.58
CA GLU A 178 35.68 -15.85 7.68
C GLU A 178 34.38 -15.20 8.17
N SER A 179 34.10 -15.24 9.48
CA SER A 179 32.82 -14.78 10.01
C SER A 179 32.71 -13.26 9.89
N VAL A 180 32.10 -12.78 8.80
CA VAL A 180 31.51 -11.44 8.75
C VAL A 180 30.15 -11.54 9.42
N GLN A 181 30.01 -10.93 10.60
CA GLN A 181 28.69 -10.71 11.20
C GLN A 181 28.06 -9.53 10.46
N ILE A 182 27.24 -9.83 9.47
CA ILE A 182 26.30 -8.88 8.89
C ILE A 182 25.12 -8.86 9.84
N GLU A 183 25.01 -7.79 10.65
CA GLU A 183 23.77 -7.55 11.39
C GLU A 183 22.70 -7.06 10.40
N PRO A 184 21.44 -7.53 10.57
CA PRO A 184 20.34 -7.17 9.69
C PRO A 184 20.17 -5.64 9.59
N PRO A 185 19.60 -5.12 8.50
CA PRO A 185 19.22 -3.70 8.44
C PRO A 185 18.39 -3.34 9.67
N GLN A 186 18.73 -2.22 10.31
CA GLN A 186 17.97 -1.73 11.45
C GLN A 186 16.61 -1.25 10.96
N ASP A 187 15.61 -2.11 11.04
CA ASP A 187 14.22 -1.71 10.86
C ASP A 187 13.80 -0.71 11.94
N ILE A 188 12.82 0.14 11.60
CA ILE A 188 12.13 0.98 12.56
C ILE A 188 10.64 0.63 12.46
N TYR A 189 10.00 0.35 13.57
CA TYR A 189 8.57 0.07 13.64
C TYR A 189 7.87 1.17 14.43
N LEU A 190 6.75 1.67 13.90
CA LEU A 190 5.84 2.55 14.61
C LEU A 190 4.75 1.73 15.29
N ARG A 191 4.41 2.16 16.50
CA ARG A 191 3.25 1.70 17.25
C ARG A 191 2.40 2.91 17.63
N THR A 192 1.13 2.87 17.27
CA THR A 192 0.16 3.91 17.56
C THR A 192 -1.24 3.26 17.67
N GLU A 193 -2.24 4.06 17.99
CA GLU A 193 -3.64 3.61 18.03
C GLU A 193 -4.13 3.31 16.61
N GLU A 194 -4.89 2.23 16.43
CA GLU A 194 -5.46 1.87 15.11
C GLU A 194 -6.79 2.59 14.87
N ASP A 195 -7.58 2.78 15.93
CA ASP A 195 -8.90 3.39 15.89
C ASP A 195 -9.02 4.49 16.94
N ILE A 196 -9.52 5.66 16.54
CA ILE A 196 -9.80 6.79 17.44
C ILE A 196 -11.23 7.27 17.22
N ILE A 197 -11.98 7.41 18.31
CA ILE A 197 -13.27 8.09 18.29
C ILE A 197 -13.10 9.43 19.00
N THR A 198 -13.46 10.53 18.34
CA THR A 198 -13.33 11.87 18.89
C THR A 198 -14.51 12.76 18.53
N ASN A 199 -14.68 13.87 19.25
CA ASN A 199 -15.78 14.79 19.02
C ASN A 199 -15.35 15.94 18.10
N ILE A 200 -16.27 16.36 17.23
CA ILE A 200 -16.11 17.55 16.40
C ILE A 200 -15.64 18.76 17.23
N GLY A 201 -14.57 19.43 16.81
CA GLY A 201 -14.03 20.63 17.46
C GLY A 201 -13.21 20.39 18.74
N SER A 202 -13.11 19.16 19.24
CA SER A 202 -12.21 18.81 20.35
C SER A 202 -10.75 18.67 19.87
N TYR A 203 -9.80 18.90 20.77
CA TYR A 203 -8.41 18.52 20.51
C TYR A 203 -8.25 17.03 20.79
N THR A 204 -7.90 16.28 19.76
CA THR A 204 -7.53 14.87 19.83
C THR A 204 -6.02 14.78 19.92
N GLN A 205 -5.51 14.05 20.90
CA GLN A 205 -4.07 13.78 21.03
C GLN A 205 -3.72 12.55 20.20
N PHE A 206 -2.63 12.66 19.45
CA PHE A 206 -2.03 11.58 18.70
C PHE A 206 -0.61 11.37 19.21
N SER A 207 -0.26 10.11 19.45
CA SER A 207 1.08 9.73 19.88
C SER A 207 1.57 8.52 19.11
N VAL A 208 2.88 8.46 18.89
CA VAL A 208 3.52 7.31 18.27
C VAL A 208 4.77 6.93 19.04
N GLU A 209 4.91 5.64 19.29
CA GLU A 209 6.14 5.03 19.78
C GLU A 209 6.88 4.44 18.57
N SER A 210 8.20 4.50 18.60
CA SER A 210 9.03 3.87 17.57
C SER A 210 10.05 2.92 18.19
N TYR A 211 10.30 1.80 17.54
CA TYR A 211 11.22 0.76 17.99
C TYR A 211 12.16 0.37 16.86
N ASP A 212 13.37 -0.06 17.17
CA ASP A 212 14.27 -0.65 16.18
C ASP A 212 13.98 -2.15 15.96
N ALA A 213 14.71 -2.79 15.05
CA ALA A 213 14.66 -4.24 14.76
C ALA A 213 14.82 -5.14 16.01
N THR A 214 15.44 -4.64 17.09
CA THR A 214 15.63 -5.41 18.34
C THR A 214 14.46 -5.23 19.32
N GLY A 215 13.48 -4.39 18.98
CA GLY A 215 12.39 -3.98 19.85
C GLY A 215 12.80 -2.90 20.87
N SER A 216 13.99 -2.30 20.73
CA SER A 216 14.44 -1.21 21.60
C SER A 216 13.81 0.11 21.16
N VAL A 217 13.49 0.99 22.11
CA VAL A 217 12.93 2.31 21.79
C VAL A 217 13.88 3.08 20.88
N PHE A 218 13.33 3.58 19.79
CA PHE A 218 14.04 4.31 18.76
C PHE A 218 13.60 5.77 18.74
N ASP A 219 14.46 6.69 19.18
CA ASP A 219 14.13 8.13 19.24
C ASP A 219 14.65 8.96 18.04
N GLY A 220 15.26 8.32 17.06
CA GLY A 220 15.74 8.97 15.84
C GLY A 220 14.63 9.29 14.83
N GLY A 221 14.97 10.01 13.76
CA GLY A 221 14.09 10.24 12.61
C GLY A 221 13.10 11.40 12.76
N SER A 222 12.53 11.82 11.64
CA SER A 222 11.46 12.81 11.54
C SER A 222 10.12 12.11 11.51
N ILE A 223 9.17 12.57 12.32
CA ILE A 223 7.80 12.05 12.34
C ILE A 223 6.86 13.07 11.72
N TYR A 224 6.05 12.61 10.77
CA TYR A 224 5.06 13.40 10.03
C TYR A 224 3.68 12.77 10.14
N TRP A 225 2.67 13.62 10.38
CA TRP A 225 1.27 13.25 10.46
C TRP A 225 0.47 13.88 9.32
N SER A 226 -0.48 13.13 8.76
CA SER A 226 -1.56 13.64 7.92
C SER A 226 -2.88 13.21 8.53
N PHE A 227 -3.84 14.12 8.73
CA PHE A 227 -5.07 13.79 9.47
C PHE A 227 -6.24 13.36 8.57
N GLY A 228 -6.05 13.35 7.25
CA GLY A 228 -7.10 12.98 6.29
C GLY A 228 -8.13 14.09 6.00
N ASP A 229 -8.06 15.23 6.70
CA ASP A 229 -8.86 16.43 6.46
C ASP A 229 -8.09 17.56 5.74
N GLY A 230 -6.89 17.25 5.26
CA GLY A 230 -5.96 18.19 4.61
C GLY A 230 -4.98 18.86 5.56
N ALA A 231 -5.10 18.67 6.88
CA ALA A 231 -4.12 19.15 7.85
C ALA A 231 -2.98 18.14 8.09
N SER A 232 -1.85 18.65 8.58
CA SER A 232 -0.65 17.87 8.90
C SER A 232 0.10 18.43 10.12
N ALA A 233 0.97 17.62 10.70
CA ALA A 233 1.81 18.02 11.83
C ALA A 233 3.13 17.23 11.87
N TYR A 234 4.08 17.70 12.70
CA TYR A 234 5.34 17.00 12.95
C TYR A 234 5.53 16.76 14.45
N GLY A 235 6.13 15.63 14.80
CA GLY A 235 6.47 15.27 16.19
C GLY A 235 5.92 13.92 16.63
N ARG A 236 6.45 13.39 17.74
CA ARG A 236 6.01 12.10 18.33
C ARG A 236 4.64 12.21 19.00
N GLU A 237 4.36 13.38 19.57
CA GLU A 237 3.08 13.72 20.18
C GLU A 237 2.56 15.00 19.55
N VAL A 238 1.34 14.95 19.01
CA VAL A 238 0.69 16.11 18.38
C VAL A 238 -0.77 16.18 18.81
N LYS A 239 -1.36 17.36 18.70
CA LYS A 239 -2.80 17.57 18.91
C LYS A 239 -3.42 18.12 17.65
N HIS A 240 -4.53 17.52 17.21
CA HIS A 240 -5.29 17.97 16.04
C HIS A 240 -6.77 18.16 16.39
N LYS A 241 -7.48 18.94 15.58
CA LYS A 241 -8.89 19.25 15.76
C LYS A 241 -9.62 19.12 14.44
N PHE A 242 -10.56 18.18 14.38
CA PHE A 242 -11.43 17.98 13.23
C PHE A 242 -12.63 18.94 13.27
N LEU A 243 -12.90 19.62 12.16
CA LEU A 243 -13.96 20.64 12.06
C LEU A 243 -15.29 20.10 11.55
N TYR A 244 -15.31 18.90 10.97
CA TYR A 244 -16.49 18.27 10.41
C TYR A 244 -16.65 16.86 10.97
N GLU A 245 -17.89 16.37 11.04
CA GLU A 245 -18.15 14.97 11.38
C GLU A 245 -17.84 14.06 10.20
N GLY A 246 -17.47 12.81 10.49
CA GLY A 246 -17.13 11.84 9.45
C GLY A 246 -16.10 10.82 9.90
N GLU A 247 -15.68 9.98 8.96
CA GLU A 247 -14.57 9.06 9.13
C GLU A 247 -13.38 9.57 8.31
N TYR A 248 -12.22 9.63 8.97
CA TYR A 248 -10.98 10.12 8.40
C TYR A 248 -9.93 9.02 8.47
N ASN A 249 -9.07 8.95 7.46
CA ASN A 249 -7.88 8.11 7.50
C ASN A 249 -6.67 8.98 7.82
N ALA A 250 -6.26 9.00 9.09
CA ALA A 250 -5.05 9.68 9.51
C ALA A 250 -3.84 8.76 9.31
N THR A 251 -2.68 9.34 9.00
CA THR A 251 -1.42 8.60 8.84
C THR A 251 -0.31 9.21 9.65
N VAL A 252 0.58 8.37 10.15
CA VAL A 252 1.86 8.77 10.75
C VAL A 252 2.98 8.07 10.04
N LYS A 253 4.02 8.82 9.68
CA LYS A 253 5.24 8.31 9.04
C LYS A 253 6.47 8.72 9.84
N ILE A 254 7.39 7.79 10.07
CA ILE A 254 8.75 8.08 10.56
C ILE A 254 9.73 7.96 9.41
N GLN A 255 10.76 8.82 9.37
CA GLN A 255 11.84 8.77 8.37
C GLN A 255 13.19 9.10 9.01
N LYS A 256 14.19 8.23 8.90
CA LYS A 256 15.59 8.49 9.27
C LYS A 256 16.53 7.96 8.18
N GLY A 257 17.06 8.84 7.34
CA GLY A 257 17.83 8.40 6.17
C GLY A 257 16.93 7.57 5.26
N THR A 258 17.31 6.32 4.99
CA THR A 258 16.52 5.36 4.22
C THR A 258 15.46 4.62 5.04
N LEU A 259 15.56 4.62 6.38
CA LEU A 259 14.64 3.89 7.24
C LEU A 259 13.33 4.64 7.39
N SER A 260 12.20 3.95 7.24
CA SER A 260 10.87 4.52 7.46
C SER A 260 9.83 3.48 7.79
N ASP A 261 8.79 3.89 8.50
CA ASP A 261 7.55 3.13 8.68
C ASP A 261 6.36 4.09 8.62
N LEU A 262 5.18 3.58 8.26
CA LEU A 262 3.94 4.31 8.13
C LEU A 262 2.79 3.52 8.76
N LYS A 263 1.98 4.18 9.60
CA LYS A 263 0.73 3.62 10.14
C LYS A 263 -0.47 4.45 9.72
N ASN A 264 -1.58 3.75 9.50
CA ASN A 264 -2.89 4.34 9.28
C ASN A 264 -3.70 4.25 10.58
N ILE A 265 -4.55 5.24 10.81
CA ILE A 265 -5.42 5.35 11.99
C ILE A 265 -6.81 5.75 11.49
N GLN A 266 -7.81 4.93 11.78
CA GLN A 266 -9.19 5.25 11.45
C GLN A 266 -9.75 6.18 12.53
N VAL A 267 -10.03 7.43 12.15
CA VAL A 267 -10.56 8.44 13.06
C VAL A 267 -12.02 8.69 12.78
N LYS A 268 -12.89 8.31 13.72
CA LYS A 268 -14.32 8.59 13.67
C LYS A 268 -14.65 9.85 14.46
N VAL A 269 -14.99 10.91 13.74
CA VAL A 269 -15.38 12.20 14.31
C VAL A 269 -16.90 12.25 14.45
N VAL A 270 -17.35 12.26 15.70
CA VAL A 270 -18.78 12.20 16.05
C VAL A 270 -19.30 13.59 16.46
N PRO A 271 -20.59 13.88 16.22
CA PRO A 271 -21.18 15.16 16.58
C PRO A 271 -21.21 15.34 18.10
N MET A 272 -20.93 16.57 18.54
CA MET A 272 -21.04 16.97 19.92
C MET A 272 -22.49 17.34 20.24
N ARG A 273 -23.16 16.58 21.11
CA ARG A 273 -24.52 16.88 21.57
C ARG A 273 -24.51 17.05 23.08
N ILE A 274 -24.49 18.30 23.55
CA ILE A 274 -24.40 18.63 24.97
C ILE A 274 -25.55 19.53 25.36
N VAL A 275 -26.08 19.33 26.57
CA VAL A 275 -27.02 20.24 27.20
C VAL A 275 -26.41 20.75 28.49
N PHE A 276 -26.36 22.08 28.65
CA PHE A 276 -26.03 22.71 29.91
C PHE A 276 -27.32 23.04 30.65
N SER A 277 -27.39 22.68 31.92
CA SER A 277 -28.45 23.12 32.82
C SER A 277 -27.85 23.75 34.07
N VAL A 278 -28.58 24.69 34.63
CA VAL A 278 -28.28 25.27 35.94
C VAL A 278 -29.32 24.75 36.90
N ASP A 279 -28.88 24.34 38.07
CA ASP A 279 -29.78 23.90 39.14
C ASP A 279 -30.76 24.99 39.57
N GLU A 280 -31.87 24.58 40.20
CA GLU A 280 -32.90 25.49 40.73
C GLU A 280 -32.30 26.53 41.70
N ASP A 281 -31.34 26.11 42.53
CA ASP A 281 -30.63 26.96 43.49
C ASP A 281 -29.49 27.79 42.87
N LYS A 282 -29.20 27.61 41.57
CA LYS A 282 -28.08 28.24 40.83
C LYS A 282 -26.69 27.99 41.44
N LYS A 283 -26.54 26.90 42.20
CA LYS A 283 -25.28 26.56 42.88
C LYS A 283 -24.35 25.67 42.05
N TRP A 284 -24.89 24.92 41.09
CA TRP A 284 -24.11 24.07 40.20
C TRP A 284 -24.62 24.11 38.76
N ILE A 285 -23.72 23.79 37.84
CA ILE A 285 -23.97 23.61 36.41
C ILE A 285 -23.86 22.12 36.14
N SER A 286 -24.84 21.54 35.44
CA SER A 286 -24.75 20.19 34.91
C SER A 286 -24.49 20.23 33.41
N ILE A 287 -23.64 19.31 32.99
CA ILE A 287 -23.31 19.03 31.59
C ILE A 287 -23.87 17.64 31.31
N LYS A 288 -24.83 17.55 30.38
CA LYS A 288 -25.43 16.29 29.97
C LYS A 288 -24.98 15.91 28.57
N ASN A 289 -24.46 14.70 28.40
CA ASN A 289 -24.10 14.18 27.09
C ASN A 289 -25.32 13.52 26.43
N LYS A 290 -25.81 14.13 25.34
CA LYS A 290 -26.93 13.67 24.53
C LYS A 290 -26.49 12.93 23.26
N SER A 291 -25.20 12.67 23.10
CA SER A 291 -24.68 11.86 22.01
C SER A 291 -24.71 10.37 22.37
N GLU A 292 -24.49 9.52 21.37
CA GLU A 292 -24.37 8.07 21.52
C GLU A 292 -22.95 7.63 21.88
N TYR A 293 -22.02 8.58 22.04
CA TYR A 293 -20.61 8.33 22.30
C TYR A 293 -20.19 9.00 23.60
N SER A 294 -19.16 8.48 24.26
CA SER A 294 -18.54 9.20 25.38
C SER A 294 -17.92 10.49 24.88
N LEU A 295 -17.95 11.52 25.73
CA LEU A 295 -17.44 12.85 25.43
C LEU A 295 -16.30 13.17 26.40
N ASP A 296 -15.11 13.38 25.86
CA ASP A 296 -14.00 13.94 26.65
C ASP A 296 -14.13 15.46 26.71
N VAL A 297 -14.32 15.98 27.93
CA VAL A 297 -14.42 17.41 28.24
C VAL A 297 -13.20 17.92 28.99
N SER A 298 -12.12 17.14 29.04
CA SER A 298 -10.87 17.52 29.67
C SER A 298 -10.41 18.88 29.19
N GLU A 299 -9.93 19.71 30.12
CA GLU A 299 -9.31 21.01 29.85
C GLU A 299 -10.25 22.09 29.28
N TRP A 300 -11.53 21.77 29.05
CA TRP A 300 -12.52 22.74 28.59
C TRP A 300 -12.74 23.82 29.64
N ARG A 301 -13.05 25.03 29.16
CA ARG A 301 -13.29 26.18 30.03
C ARG A 301 -14.76 26.58 29.97
N ILE A 302 -15.39 26.60 31.13
CA ILE A 302 -16.72 27.19 31.31
C ILE A 302 -16.49 28.62 31.77
N MET A 303 -16.88 29.59 30.96
CA MET A 303 -16.68 31.01 31.24
C MET A 303 -17.98 31.66 31.72
N SER A 304 -17.90 32.44 32.80
CA SER A 304 -18.99 33.28 33.29
C SER A 304 -18.43 34.57 33.91
N SER A 305 -18.96 35.72 33.49
CA SER A 305 -18.61 37.04 34.05
C SER A 305 -17.11 37.33 34.14
N GLY A 306 -16.34 36.91 33.12
CA GLY A 306 -14.88 37.12 33.08
C GLY A 306 -14.05 36.13 33.93
N GLN A 307 -14.70 35.23 34.66
CA GLN A 307 -14.06 34.10 35.33
C GLN A 307 -14.22 32.82 34.49
N TYR A 308 -13.33 31.85 34.70
CA TYR A 308 -13.47 30.53 34.10
C TYR A 308 -13.22 29.41 35.10
N PHE A 309 -13.98 28.33 34.93
CA PHE A 309 -13.66 27.04 35.51
C PHE A 309 -13.04 26.18 34.40
N LYS A 310 -11.89 25.58 34.70
CA LYS A 310 -11.22 24.63 33.80
C LYS A 310 -11.58 23.23 34.27
N ILE A 311 -12.18 22.44 33.39
CA ILE A 311 -12.49 21.04 33.66
C ILE A 311 -11.17 20.28 33.80
N PRO A 312 -10.97 19.47 34.87
CA PRO A 312 -9.76 18.69 35.05
C PRO A 312 -9.48 17.74 33.89
N GLU A 313 -8.21 17.39 33.70
CA GLU A 313 -7.82 16.31 32.79
C GLU A 313 -8.51 14.98 33.13
N ASN A 314 -8.68 14.13 32.12
CA ASN A 314 -9.33 12.83 32.20
C ASN A 314 -10.80 12.88 32.63
N THR A 315 -11.52 13.97 32.33
CA THR A 315 -12.95 14.09 32.60
C THR A 315 -13.76 13.64 31.38
N ILE A 316 -14.31 12.43 31.45
CA ILE A 316 -15.11 11.81 30.38
C ILE A 316 -16.57 11.68 30.83
N ILE A 317 -17.50 12.16 30.00
CA ILE A 317 -18.95 12.04 30.21
C ILE A 317 -19.49 10.93 29.31
N SER A 318 -19.91 9.81 29.91
CA SER A 318 -20.52 8.67 29.19
C SER A 318 -21.78 9.08 28.42
N TYR A 319 -22.13 8.33 27.38
CA TYR A 319 -23.36 8.53 26.64
C TYR A 319 -24.61 8.47 27.55
N GLY A 320 -25.57 9.36 27.34
CA GLY A 320 -26.85 9.38 28.07
C GLY A 320 -26.78 9.88 29.53
N ALA A 321 -25.57 10.05 30.10
CA ALA A 321 -25.35 10.64 31.43
C ALA A 321 -25.75 12.11 31.45
#